data_AF-A0A371H204-F1
#
_entry.id   AF-A0A371H204-F1
#
_cell.length_a   1.000
_cell.length_b   1.000
_cell.length_c   1.000
_cell.angle_alpha   90.00
_cell.angle_beta   90.00
_cell.angle_gamma   90.00
#
_symmetry.space_group_name_H-M   'P 1'
#
loop_
_entity.id
_entity.type
_entity.pdbx_description
1 polymer ?
#
loop_
_entity_poly.entity_id
_entity_poly.type
_entity_poly.pdbx_seq_one_letter_code
_entity_poly.pdbx_strand_id
1 'polypeptide(L)'
;MLPQGNSPSLEDLMKQLGTSNLEFQQSVSSSNMQFQQNMTSTIQDLKTQIGQLANTVSQLQSTGSNNLPSQTIPNPGGNASVVTLRSGKELPQPTLQQLPRPTEADSEPNADS
;
A
#
# COMPACT_ATOMS: atom_id res chain seq x y z
N MET A 1 3.21 51.64 61.16
CA MET A 1 1.97 51.84 60.37
C MET A 1 1.81 50.63 59.47
N LEU A 2 0.81 49.79 59.74
CA LEU A 2 0.43 48.73 58.79
C LEU A 2 -0.29 49.40 57.61
N PRO A 3 0.00 49.03 56.35
CA PRO A 3 -0.80 49.51 55.23
C PRO A 3 -2.24 49.02 55.43
N GLN A 4 -3.18 49.97 55.52
CA GLN A 4 -4.60 49.67 55.55
C GLN A 4 -4.94 48.86 54.29
N GLY A 5 -5.32 47.60 54.49
CA GLY A 5 -5.77 46.73 53.42
C GLY A 5 -7.08 47.29 52.86
N ASN A 6 -7.00 47.90 51.68
CA ASN A 6 -8.18 48.34 50.96
C ASN A 6 -8.85 47.08 50.39
N SER A 7 -9.93 46.63 51.03
CA SER A 7 -10.72 45.50 50.56
C SER A 7 -11.24 45.83 49.15
N PRO A 8 -11.19 44.89 48.19
CA PRO A 8 -11.76 45.12 46.87
C PRO A 8 -13.26 45.43 46.99
N SER A 9 -13.71 46.44 46.25
CA SER A 9 -15.12 46.82 46.26
C SER A 9 -15.97 45.78 45.52
N LEU A 10 -17.29 45.79 45.73
CA LEU A 10 -18.21 44.92 45.01
C LEU A 10 -18.12 45.13 43.48
N GLU A 11 -17.86 46.35 43.04
CA GLU A 11 -17.65 46.67 41.62
C GLU A 11 -16.39 45.99 41.07
N ASP A 12 -15.30 46.00 41.84
CA ASP A 12 -14.04 45.34 41.46
C ASP A 12 -14.23 43.82 41.35
N LEU A 13 -14.96 43.22 42.28
CA LEU A 13 -15.29 41.79 42.25
C LEU A 13 -16.17 41.43 41.05
N MET A 14 -17.17 42.26 40.72
CA MET A 14 -18.01 42.05 39.54
C MET A 14 -17.20 42.15 38.24
N LYS A 15 -16.29 43.13 38.14
CA LYS A 15 -15.39 43.28 36.99
C LYS A 15 -14.46 42.07 36.87
N GLN A 16 -13.85 41.65 37.97
CA GLN A 16 -12.96 40.50 38.00
C GLN A 16 -13.69 39.21 37.59
N LEU A 17 -14.93 39.01 38.03
CA LEU A 17 -15.75 37.87 37.62
C LEU A 17 -16.07 37.91 36.12
N GLY A 18 -16.37 39.09 35.57
CA GLY A 18 -16.58 39.28 34.13
C GLY A 18 -15.34 38.93 33.32
N THR A 19 -14.17 39.44 33.73
CA THR A 19 -12.88 39.15 33.09
C THR A 19 -12.54 37.67 33.17
N SER A 20 -12.67 37.04 34.34
CA SER A 20 -12.35 35.62 34.53
C SER A 20 -13.23 34.70 33.68
N ASN A 21 -14.53 34.99 33.56
CA ASN A 21 -15.41 34.24 32.67
C ASN A 21 -15.03 34.42 31.20
N LEU A 22 -14.59 35.61 30.78
CA LEU A 22 -14.15 35.86 29.42
C LEU A 22 -12.84 35.11 29.10
N GLU A 23 -11.86 35.15 30.01
CA GLU A 23 -10.61 34.42 29.89
C GLU A 23 -10.84 32.91 29.81
N PHE A 24 -11.72 32.38 30.67
CA PHE A 24 -12.12 30.98 30.62
C PHE A 24 -12.69 30.61 29.25
N GLN A 25 -13.64 31.40 28.73
CA GLN A 25 -14.23 31.18 27.40
C GLN A 25 -13.20 31.24 26.26
N GLN A 26 -12.26 32.19 26.33
CA GLN A 26 -11.18 32.28 25.35
C GLN A 26 -10.22 31.09 25.44
N SER A 27 -9.88 30.66 26.66
CA SER A 27 -8.99 29.53 26.92
C SER A 27 -9.57 28.23 26.38
N VAL A 28 -10.84 27.92 26.70
CA VAL A 28 -11.49 26.70 26.19
C VAL A 28 -11.64 26.73 24.67
N SER A 29 -11.97 27.88 24.08
CA SER A 29 -12.10 28.02 22.63
C SER A 29 -10.77 27.83 21.92
N SER A 30 -9.71 28.43 22.45
CA SER A 30 -8.35 28.32 21.92
C SER A 30 -7.82 26.90 22.04
N SER A 31 -8.02 26.27 23.20
CA SER A 31 -7.61 24.88 23.44
C SER A 31 -8.32 23.93 22.48
N ASN A 32 -9.62 24.09 22.29
CA ASN A 32 -10.39 23.27 21.36
C ASN A 32 -9.95 23.46 19.90
N MET A 33 -9.66 24.70 19.49
CA MET A 33 -9.14 24.98 18.14
C MET A 33 -7.77 24.33 17.92
N GLN A 34 -6.85 24.47 18.89
CA GLN A 34 -5.53 23.85 18.80
C GLN A 34 -5.62 22.32 18.76
N PHE A 35 -6.48 21.71 19.57
CA PHE A 35 -6.72 20.27 19.53
C PHE A 35 -7.19 19.81 18.14
N GLN A 36 -8.17 20.50 17.55
CA GLN A 36 -8.65 20.18 16.21
C GLN A 36 -7.57 20.32 15.13
N GLN A 37 -6.76 21.39 15.21
CA GLN A 37 -5.64 21.59 14.28
C GLN A 37 -4.57 20.49 14.43
N ASN A 38 -4.21 20.15 15.67
CA ASN A 38 -3.25 19.09 15.95
C ASN A 38 -3.73 17.75 15.38
N MET A 39 -4.98 17.37 15.66
CA MET A 39 -5.58 16.14 15.13
C MET A 39 -5.59 16.12 13.60
N THR A 40 -5.96 17.23 12.97
CA THR A 40 -5.95 17.34 11.49
C THR A 40 -4.55 17.17 10.94
N SER A 41 -3.55 17.80 11.56
CA SER A 41 -2.15 17.67 11.18
C SER A 41 -1.63 16.23 11.32
N THR A 42 -1.92 15.57 12.46
CA THR A 42 -1.50 14.18 12.69
C THR A 42 -2.13 13.22 11.69
N ILE A 43 -3.43 13.38 11.39
CA ILE A 43 -4.10 12.55 10.38
C ILE A 43 -3.48 12.77 9.00
N GLN A 44 -3.19 14.02 8.64
CA GLN A 44 -2.63 14.35 7.35
C GLN A 44 -1.18 13.84 7.19
N ASP A 45 -0.41 13.88 8.26
CA ASP A 45 0.94 13.30 8.32
C ASP A 45 0.90 11.78 8.18
N LEU A 46 0.04 11.09 8.94
CA LEU A 46 -0.15 9.64 8.81
C LEU A 46 -0.57 9.24 7.39
N LYS A 47 -1.50 9.98 6.77
CA LYS A 47 -1.91 9.73 5.37
C LYS A 47 -0.72 9.85 4.41
N THR A 48 0.15 10.83 4.63
CA THR A 48 1.37 11.02 3.82
C THR A 48 2.34 9.87 4.00
N GLN A 49 2.63 9.49 5.26
CA GLN A 49 3.52 8.38 5.58
C GLN A 49 3.05 7.05 4.98
N ILE A 50 1.74 6.76 5.06
CA ILE A 50 1.15 5.55 4.45
C ILE A 50 1.30 5.59 2.92
N GLY A 51 1.07 6.73 2.29
CA GLY A 51 1.27 6.89 0.84
C GLY A 51 2.73 6.67 0.42
N GLN A 52 3.69 7.19 1.19
CA GLN A 52 5.11 6.94 0.97
C GLN A 52 5.48 5.47 1.16
N LEU A 53 4.96 4.83 2.21
CA LEU A 53 5.17 3.40 2.47
C LEU A 53 4.65 2.53 1.32
N ALA A 54 3.46 2.82 0.80
CA ALA A 54 2.89 2.10 -0.34
C ALA A 54 3.80 2.19 -1.58
N ASN A 55 4.37 3.38 -1.86
CA ASN A 55 5.32 3.56 -2.95
C ASN A 55 6.61 2.75 -2.74
N THR A 56 7.16 2.74 -1.52
CA THR A 56 8.36 1.96 -1.20
C THR A 56 8.12 0.46 -1.35
N VAL A 57 6.98 -0.04 -0.84
CA VAL A 57 6.62 -1.46 -0.96
C VAL A 57 6.42 -1.85 -2.42
N SER A 58 5.76 -1.02 -3.23
CA SER A 58 5.61 -1.26 -4.67
C SER A 58 6.95 -1.36 -5.39
N GLN A 59 7.92 -0.49 -5.05
CA GLN A 59 9.27 -0.54 -5.62
C GLN A 59 10.03 -1.80 -5.19
N LEU A 60 9.98 -2.16 -3.91
CA LEU A 60 10.62 -3.38 -3.41
C LEU A 60 10.06 -4.64 -4.09
N GLN A 61 8.74 -4.72 -4.26
CA GLN A 61 8.11 -5.83 -4.97
C GLN A 61 8.52 -5.86 -6.44
N SER A 62 8.54 -4.71 -7.13
CA SER A 62 9.03 -4.63 -8.52
C SER A 62 10.49 -5.06 -8.66
N THR A 63 11.33 -4.74 -7.66
CA THR A 63 12.77 -5.06 -7.69
C THR A 63 13.04 -6.53 -7.34
N GLY A 64 12.25 -7.12 -6.44
CA GLY A 64 12.32 -8.53 -6.07
C GLY A 64 11.65 -9.48 -7.07
N SER A 65 10.68 -8.99 -7.85
CA SER A 65 9.90 -9.79 -8.80
C SER A 65 10.50 -9.85 -10.21
N ASN A 66 11.14 -8.79 -10.72
CA ASN A 66 11.31 -8.64 -12.18
C ASN A 66 12.62 -7.98 -12.68
N ASN A 67 13.78 -8.19 -12.04
CA ASN A 67 15.07 -7.72 -12.60
C ASN A 67 16.07 -8.83 -12.93
N LEU A 68 15.63 -10.08 -13.05
CA LEU A 68 16.35 -11.02 -13.89
C LEU A 68 15.70 -10.91 -15.27
N PRO A 69 16.40 -10.38 -16.30
CA PRO A 69 15.89 -10.52 -17.64
C PRO A 69 15.78 -12.03 -17.86
N SER A 70 14.56 -12.56 -17.96
CA SER A 70 14.32 -13.93 -18.41
C SER A 70 14.69 -13.99 -19.88
N GLN A 71 15.98 -13.85 -20.16
CA GLN A 71 16.55 -14.21 -21.43
C GLN A 71 16.56 -15.72 -21.41
N THR A 72 15.50 -16.33 -21.93
CA THR A 72 15.63 -17.65 -22.52
C THR A 72 16.60 -17.49 -23.67
N ILE A 73 17.90 -17.55 -23.39
CA ILE A 73 18.92 -17.71 -24.43
C ILE A 73 18.57 -19.06 -25.07
N PRO A 74 18.14 -19.09 -26.34
CA PRO A 74 17.96 -20.36 -27.03
C PRO A 74 19.30 -21.09 -26.94
N ASN A 75 19.29 -22.35 -26.47
CA ASN A 75 20.52 -23.14 -26.36
C ASN A 75 21.31 -23.01 -27.68
N PRO A 76 22.50 -22.38 -27.69
CA PRO A 76 23.26 -22.17 -28.92
C PRO A 76 23.64 -23.49 -29.60
N GLY A 77 23.70 -24.57 -28.81
CA GLY A 77 23.83 -25.92 -29.31
C GLY A 77 22.47 -26.56 -29.50
N GLY A 78 21.75 -26.23 -30.59
CA GLY A 78 20.57 -26.95 -31.09
C GLY A 78 20.80 -28.45 -31.39
N ASN A 79 21.90 -29.01 -30.88
CA ASN A 79 22.40 -30.35 -31.02
C ASN A 79 22.80 -30.82 -29.60
N ALA A 80 21.83 -30.97 -28.69
CA ALA A 80 22.07 -31.77 -27.49
C ALA A 80 22.35 -33.19 -27.97
N SER A 81 23.62 -33.59 -27.90
CA SER A 81 24.15 -34.82 -28.46
C SER A 81 23.25 -36.00 -28.10
N VAL A 82 22.75 -36.69 -29.13
CA VAL A 82 22.29 -38.08 -29.03
C VAL A 82 23.35 -38.85 -28.24
N VAL A 83 22.95 -39.41 -27.09
CA VAL A 83 23.77 -40.36 -26.36
C VAL A 83 23.33 -41.75 -26.80
N THR A 84 24.07 -42.35 -27.73
CA THR A 84 23.89 -43.75 -28.09
C THR A 84 24.43 -44.61 -26.95
N LEU A 85 23.54 -45.32 -26.24
CA LEU A 85 23.95 -46.29 -25.24
C LEU A 85 24.67 -47.46 -25.95
N ARG A 86 25.73 -48.02 -25.37
CA ARG A 86 26.48 -49.18 -25.94
C ARG A 86 25.60 -50.41 -26.27
N SER A 87 24.36 -50.44 -25.77
CA SER A 87 23.33 -51.42 -26.11
C SER A 87 22.69 -51.22 -27.49
N GLY A 88 23.05 -50.17 -28.25
CA GLY A 88 22.50 -49.89 -29.58
C GLY A 88 21.06 -49.34 -29.58
N LYS A 89 20.54 -48.88 -28.43
CA LYS A 89 19.23 -48.21 -28.35
C LYS A 89 19.42 -46.71 -28.24
N GLU A 90 18.78 -45.97 -29.16
CA GLU A 90 18.63 -44.52 -29.08
C GLU A 90 17.48 -44.16 -28.13
N LEU A 91 17.65 -43.12 -27.32
CA LEU A 91 16.56 -42.54 -26.54
C LEU A 91 15.68 -41.69 -27.48
N PRO A 92 14.35 -41.82 -27.45
CA PRO A 92 13.46 -41.00 -28.26
C PRO A 92 13.73 -39.51 -28.00
N GLN A 93 13.96 -38.77 -29.08
CA GLN A 93 14.12 -37.33 -29.03
C GLN A 93 12.86 -36.70 -28.39
N PRO A 94 12.97 -35.73 -27.48
CA PRO A 94 11.81 -35.06 -26.93
C PRO A 94 11.10 -34.33 -28.08
N THR A 95 9.99 -34.89 -28.55
CA THR A 95 9.10 -34.22 -29.49
C THR A 95 8.60 -32.96 -28.79
N LEU A 96 9.04 -31.79 -29.25
CA LEU A 96 8.36 -30.54 -28.93
C LEU A 96 6.95 -30.69 -29.51
N GLN A 97 6.02 -31.11 -28.68
CA GLN A 97 4.61 -31.24 -29.02
C GLN A 97 4.13 -29.84 -29.41
N GLN A 98 4.11 -29.58 -30.71
CA GLN A 98 3.39 -28.48 -31.29
C GLN A 98 1.93 -28.70 -30.90
N LEU A 99 1.43 -27.85 -30.01
CA LEU A 99 0.06 -27.84 -29.54
C LEU A 99 -0.88 -27.94 -30.76
N PRO A 100 -1.68 -29.02 -30.91
CA PRO A 100 -2.62 -29.12 -32.01
C PRO A 100 -3.70 -28.04 -31.88
N ARG A 101 -3.93 -27.32 -32.97
CA ARG A 101 -5.10 -26.45 -33.16
C ARG A 101 -6.37 -27.28 -32.88
N PRO A 102 -7.28 -26.86 -31.99
CA PRO A 102 -8.52 -27.59 -31.78
C PRO A 102 -9.41 -27.37 -33.00
N THR A 103 -9.62 -28.41 -33.80
CA THR A 103 -10.73 -28.47 -34.76
C THR A 103 -11.88 -29.12 -34.01
N GLU A 104 -12.91 -28.33 -33.71
CA GLU A 104 -14.11 -28.77 -33.01
C GLU A 104 -14.94 -29.72 -33.90
N ALA A 105 -15.19 -30.90 -33.33
CA ALA A 105 -16.37 -31.75 -33.45
C ALA A 105 -17.15 -31.80 -34.77
N ASP A 106 -16.92 -32.89 -35.51
CA ASP A 106 -17.93 -33.55 -36.34
C ASP A 106 -19.14 -33.89 -35.47
N SER A 107 -20.27 -33.24 -35.73
CA SER A 107 -21.54 -33.47 -35.05
C SER A 107 -22.57 -33.93 -36.06
N GLU A 108 -22.76 -35.23 -36.21
CA GLU A 108 -24.01 -35.81 -36.69
C GLU A 108 -24.27 -37.17 -36.02
N PRO A 109 -25.41 -37.33 -35.35
CA PRO A 109 -26.11 -38.60 -35.31
C PRO A 109 -27.41 -38.48 -36.10
N ASN A 110 -27.54 -39.39 -37.06
CA ASN A 110 -28.66 -39.60 -37.95
C ASN A 110 -29.97 -39.89 -37.17
N ALA A 111 -31.07 -39.25 -37.55
CA ALA A 111 -32.42 -39.66 -37.19
C ALA A 111 -33.16 -40.04 -38.47
N ASP A 112 -33.57 -41.30 -38.54
CA ASP A 112 -34.39 -41.91 -39.60
C ASP A 112 -35.87 -41.56 -39.38
N SER A 113 -36.55 -41.17 -40.48
CA SER A 113 -38.01 -41.06 -40.72
C SER A 113 -38.86 -40.10 -39.85
#